data_AF-A0A6L4Z3U3-F1
#
_entry.id   AF-A0A6L4Z3U3-F1
#
_cell.length_a   1.000
_cell.length_b   1.000
_cell.length_c   1.000
_cell.angle_alpha   90.00
_cell.angle_beta   90.00
_cell.angle_gamma   90.00
#
_symmetry.space_group_name_H-M   'P 1'
#
loop_
_entity.id
_entity.type
_entity.pdbx_description
1 polymer ?
#
loop_
_entity_poly.entity_id
_entity_poly.type
_entity_poly.pdbx_seq_one_letter_code
_entity_poly.pdbx_strand_id
1 'polypeptide(L)'
;EDLIEVLLEIEEPLLSEEAYHQFLHKWKENIKFSINYFPERSRDYAKLAKLSRIHDDHSNVTDLLMLAANNLLGYGYHKDLYLSEVLDAIEVSLRANIEPSTVESWVRRIAPIVENIKKFTDGDETSHLPFELADTLARHNPQLLYRNYYTKADDERLYTSERIFKSVITSLSLVDDTQKALATTALDARSFKELKQRSNTDPIWETALANIETYLGKINYPLERESSYTPKDKDVPDYSLVLVNEIINYLDKFETKWDADKYLIGWASHWLEYGDRLEVYKTLKALIEIIGIRHISGELLDIAYPLAYEFDEVNAFEFLCHAQANDHGWHRYWTDKKKAEDRWAYLKRKYSRRYNEFFKKSIFYSVDGIIQQSYFMPIVRAVEFFYLFNNKEAIATIIEASITFAESLMGDTPLPTPSWFSDSCIDIDELDVLIQRLVWPSPLVR
;
A
#
# COMPACT_ATOMS: atom_id res chain seq x y z
N GLU A 1 -12.87 -12.28 -38.45
CA GLU A 1 -12.26 -10.93 -38.40
C GLU A 1 -13.32 -9.94 -37.99
N ASP A 2 -12.94 -8.99 -37.15
CA ASP A 2 -13.85 -8.01 -36.55
C ASP A 2 -14.29 -6.99 -37.61
N LEU A 3 -15.59 -6.76 -37.77
CA LEU A 3 -16.16 -5.88 -38.81
C LEU A 3 -15.56 -4.47 -38.76
N ILE A 4 -15.16 -4.01 -37.57
CA ILE A 4 -14.50 -2.71 -37.41
C ILE A 4 -13.15 -2.66 -38.14
N GLU A 5 -12.34 -3.73 -38.12
CA GLU A 5 -11.04 -3.75 -38.80
C GLU A 5 -11.22 -3.63 -40.31
N VAL A 6 -12.18 -4.37 -40.87
CA VAL A 6 -12.51 -4.30 -42.30
C VAL A 6 -12.93 -2.87 -42.70
N LEU A 7 -13.77 -2.21 -41.90
CA LEU A 7 -14.19 -0.83 -42.16
C LEU A 7 -13.00 0.16 -42.07
N LEU A 8 -12.06 -0.08 -41.16
CA LEU A 8 -10.88 0.78 -40.97
C LEU A 8 -9.79 0.57 -42.02
N GLU A 9 -9.72 -0.60 -42.64
CA GLU A 9 -8.79 -0.92 -43.74
C GLU A 9 -9.23 -0.31 -45.07
N ILE A 10 -10.55 -0.20 -45.31
CA ILE A 10 -11.10 0.31 -46.57
C ILE A 10 -10.97 1.84 -46.66
N GLU A 11 -10.92 2.54 -45.52
CA GLU A 11 -10.74 4.01 -45.41
C GLU A 11 -11.77 4.85 -46.19
N GLU A 12 -12.93 4.27 -46.52
CA GLU A 12 -14.05 4.93 -47.17
C GLU A 12 -15.35 4.75 -46.34
N PRO A 13 -16.30 5.71 -46.40
CA PRO A 13 -17.54 5.65 -45.64
C PRO A 13 -18.53 4.64 -46.27
N LEU A 14 -18.30 3.35 -46.02
CA LEU A 14 -19.10 2.25 -46.56
C LEU A 14 -20.48 2.11 -45.91
N LEU A 15 -20.62 2.51 -44.65
CA LEU A 15 -21.89 2.46 -43.95
C LEU A 15 -22.76 3.66 -44.35
N SER A 16 -24.06 3.44 -44.50
CA SER A 16 -25.00 4.56 -44.52
C SER A 16 -24.93 5.33 -43.20
N GLU A 17 -25.32 6.60 -43.20
CA GLU A 17 -25.33 7.45 -42.00
C GLU A 17 -26.08 6.78 -40.83
N GLU A 18 -27.25 6.20 -41.09
CA GLU A 18 -28.03 5.45 -40.10
C GLU A 18 -27.27 4.22 -39.57
N ALA A 19 -26.68 3.42 -40.47
CA ALA A 19 -25.94 2.22 -40.09
C ALA A 19 -24.68 2.56 -39.29
N TYR A 20 -23.98 3.63 -39.65
CA TYR A 20 -22.83 4.16 -38.92
C TYR A 20 -23.21 4.57 -37.50
N HIS A 21 -24.27 5.37 -37.32
CA HIS A 21 -24.69 5.80 -35.99
C HIS A 21 -25.16 4.64 -35.10
N GLN A 22 -25.90 3.68 -35.67
CA GLN A 22 -26.29 2.47 -34.94
C GLN A 22 -25.08 1.62 -34.54
N PHE A 23 -24.13 1.44 -35.46
CA PHE A 23 -22.88 0.72 -35.22
C PHE A 23 -22.07 1.39 -34.11
N LEU A 24 -21.84 2.70 -34.23
CA LEU A 24 -21.07 3.49 -33.28
C LEU A 24 -21.69 3.43 -31.87
N HIS A 25 -23.01 3.64 -31.78
CA HIS A 25 -23.73 3.57 -30.51
C HIS A 25 -23.58 2.20 -29.86
N LYS A 26 -23.82 1.12 -30.61
CA LYS A 26 -23.71 -0.25 -30.10
C LYS A 26 -22.31 -0.56 -29.58
N TRP A 27 -21.28 -0.19 -30.34
CA TRP A 27 -19.89 -0.45 -29.94
C TRP A 27 -19.45 0.41 -28.77
N LYS A 28 -19.84 1.69 -28.74
CA LYS A 28 -19.58 2.58 -27.61
C LYS A 28 -20.20 2.04 -26.32
N GLU A 29 -21.45 1.58 -26.36
CA GLU A 29 -22.11 0.97 -25.21
C GLU A 29 -21.46 -0.36 -24.80
N ASN A 30 -21.07 -1.21 -25.77
CA ASN A 30 -20.36 -2.45 -25.48
C ASN A 30 -19.02 -2.20 -24.76
N ILE A 31 -18.22 -1.24 -25.23
CA ILE A 31 -16.97 -0.87 -24.57
C ILE A 31 -17.30 -0.32 -23.19
N LYS A 32 -18.18 0.69 -23.10
CA LYS A 32 -18.56 1.33 -21.84
C LYS A 32 -18.95 0.33 -20.75
N PHE A 33 -19.81 -0.63 -21.03
CA PHE A 33 -20.29 -1.60 -20.03
C PHE A 33 -19.41 -2.85 -19.85
N SER A 34 -18.36 -3.01 -20.64
CA SER A 34 -17.37 -4.05 -20.41
C SER A 34 -16.47 -3.68 -19.23
N ILE A 35 -16.09 -4.66 -18.41
CA ILE A 35 -15.00 -4.52 -17.44
C ILE A 35 -13.84 -5.33 -18.00
N ASN A 36 -12.84 -4.63 -18.52
CA ASN A 36 -11.72 -5.23 -19.25
C ASN A 36 -10.46 -4.37 -19.10
N TYR A 37 -9.33 -4.84 -19.61
CA TYR A 37 -8.06 -4.12 -19.59
C TYR A 37 -8.16 -2.73 -20.21
N PHE A 38 -7.71 -1.73 -19.45
CA PHE A 38 -7.70 -0.34 -19.86
C PHE A 38 -6.95 -0.06 -21.18
N PRO A 39 -5.79 -0.70 -21.48
CA PRO A 39 -5.15 -0.58 -22.78
C PRO A 39 -6.00 -1.08 -23.95
N GLU A 40 -6.81 -2.14 -23.74
CA GLU A 40 -7.70 -2.66 -24.77
C GLU A 40 -8.87 -1.69 -25.02
N ARG A 41 -9.50 -1.21 -23.94
CA ARG A 41 -10.56 -0.18 -24.02
C ARG A 41 -10.07 1.08 -24.73
N SER A 42 -8.86 1.54 -24.42
CA SER A 42 -8.23 2.68 -25.08
C SER A 42 -8.10 2.48 -26.58
N ARG A 43 -7.62 1.30 -27.00
CA ARG A 43 -7.49 0.91 -28.40
C ARG A 43 -8.85 0.88 -29.10
N ASP A 44 -9.87 0.30 -28.48
CA ASP A 44 -11.20 0.17 -29.07
C ASP A 44 -11.87 1.54 -29.25
N TYR A 45 -11.74 2.45 -28.29
CA TYR A 45 -12.18 3.83 -28.46
C TYR A 45 -11.41 4.57 -29.56
N ALA A 46 -10.11 4.36 -29.69
CA ALA A 46 -9.31 4.94 -30.77
C ALA A 46 -9.73 4.42 -32.15
N LYS A 47 -10.11 3.14 -32.27
CA LYS A 47 -10.67 2.57 -33.51
C LYS A 47 -11.99 3.24 -33.89
N LEU A 48 -12.91 3.42 -32.93
CA LEU A 48 -14.16 4.14 -33.16
C LEU A 48 -13.90 5.60 -33.57
N ALA A 49 -12.91 6.27 -32.95
CA ALA A 49 -12.54 7.62 -33.35
C ALA A 49 -12.02 7.69 -34.80
N LYS A 50 -11.21 6.70 -35.23
CA LYS A 50 -10.77 6.60 -36.64
C LYS A 50 -11.97 6.39 -37.57
N LEU A 51 -12.91 5.52 -37.19
CA LEU A 51 -14.12 5.28 -37.98
C LEU A 51 -14.99 6.54 -38.10
N SER A 52 -15.20 7.27 -37.00
CA SER A 52 -15.92 8.55 -37.00
C SER A 52 -15.25 9.59 -37.90
N ARG A 53 -13.92 9.58 -37.99
CA ARG A 53 -13.19 10.45 -38.92
C ARG A 53 -13.46 10.09 -40.38
N ILE A 54 -13.53 8.80 -40.74
CA ILE A 54 -13.85 8.34 -42.10
C ILE A 54 -15.26 8.80 -42.53
N HIS A 55 -16.18 8.90 -41.58
CA HIS A 55 -17.56 9.38 -41.78
C HIS A 55 -17.74 10.90 -41.54
N ASP A 56 -16.66 11.68 -41.45
CA ASP A 56 -16.68 13.14 -41.21
C ASP A 56 -17.42 13.59 -39.93
N ASP A 57 -17.58 12.70 -38.94
CA ASP A 57 -18.24 12.98 -37.67
C ASP A 57 -17.25 13.52 -36.62
N HIS A 58 -16.89 14.80 -36.78
CA HIS A 58 -15.91 15.45 -35.91
C HIS A 58 -16.32 15.55 -34.43
N SER A 59 -17.62 15.53 -34.13
CA SER A 59 -18.10 15.56 -32.75
C SER A 59 -17.69 14.28 -32.03
N ASN A 60 -18.00 13.11 -32.61
CA ASN A 60 -17.65 11.84 -32.00
C ASN A 60 -16.15 11.58 -31.97
N VAL A 61 -15.37 12.08 -32.94
CA VAL A 61 -13.90 11.97 -32.92
C VAL A 61 -13.32 12.52 -31.62
N THR A 62 -13.75 13.72 -31.20
CA THR A 62 -13.21 14.39 -30.01
C THR A 62 -13.56 13.61 -28.74
N ASP A 63 -14.83 13.22 -28.59
CA ASP A 63 -15.32 12.48 -27.43
C ASP A 63 -14.63 11.11 -27.29
N LEU A 64 -14.45 10.39 -28.41
CA LEU A 64 -13.84 9.06 -28.42
C LEU A 64 -12.34 9.13 -28.15
N LEU A 65 -11.63 10.16 -28.65
CA LEU A 65 -10.22 10.37 -28.31
C LEU A 65 -10.03 10.70 -26.83
N MET A 66 -10.95 11.46 -26.22
CA MET A 66 -10.93 11.72 -24.78
C MET A 66 -11.15 10.42 -23.97
N LEU A 67 -12.10 9.59 -24.37
CA LEU A 67 -12.31 8.27 -23.75
C LEU A 67 -11.08 7.36 -23.92
N ALA A 68 -10.47 7.36 -25.11
CA ALA A 68 -9.26 6.61 -25.38
C ALA A 68 -8.09 7.07 -24.49
N ALA A 69 -7.91 8.39 -24.33
CA ALA A 69 -6.88 8.97 -23.47
C ALA A 69 -7.11 8.67 -21.99
N ASN A 70 -8.36 8.77 -21.50
CA ASN A 70 -8.71 8.45 -20.13
C ASN A 70 -8.41 6.97 -19.80
N ASN A 71 -8.73 6.05 -20.72
CA ASN A 71 -8.41 4.64 -20.55
C ASN A 71 -6.91 4.37 -20.71
N LEU A 72 -6.20 5.08 -21.59
CA LEU A 72 -4.74 4.97 -21.71
C LEU A 72 -4.02 5.33 -20.41
N LEU A 73 -4.50 6.37 -19.73
CA LEU A 73 -3.99 6.86 -18.45
C LEU A 73 -4.64 6.16 -17.25
N GLY A 74 -5.56 5.22 -17.48
CA GLY A 74 -6.32 4.51 -16.46
C GLY A 74 -5.47 3.56 -15.61
N TYR A 75 -6.14 2.71 -14.84
CA TYR A 75 -5.47 1.71 -14.00
C TYR A 75 -4.74 0.70 -14.88
N GLY A 76 -3.46 0.45 -14.63
CA GLY A 76 -2.65 -0.43 -15.46
C GLY A 76 -1.52 -1.06 -14.67
N TYR A 77 -0.85 -2.04 -15.27
CA TYR A 77 0.14 -2.98 -14.70
C TYR A 77 1.36 -2.39 -13.95
N HIS A 78 1.45 -1.08 -13.77
CA HIS A 78 2.52 -0.42 -12.99
C HIS A 78 1.96 0.42 -11.84
N LYS A 79 0.64 0.38 -11.62
CA LYS A 79 -0.05 1.08 -10.53
C LYS A 79 -0.59 0.11 -9.48
N ASP A 80 -0.20 -1.16 -9.55
CA ASP A 80 -0.78 -2.26 -8.78
C ASP A 80 -0.70 -2.04 -7.26
N LEU A 81 0.40 -1.46 -6.80
CA LEU A 81 0.63 -1.16 -5.39
C LEU A 81 -0.24 0.00 -4.86
N TYR A 82 -0.81 0.83 -5.74
CA TYR A 82 -1.53 2.03 -5.34
C TYR A 82 -2.77 1.71 -4.49
N LEU A 83 -3.57 0.73 -4.90
CA LEU A 83 -4.76 0.35 -4.14
C LEU A 83 -4.41 -0.27 -2.78
N SER A 84 -3.29 -1.00 -2.70
CA SER A 84 -2.79 -1.53 -1.41
C SER A 84 -2.41 -0.38 -0.48
N GLU A 85 -1.73 0.66 -0.99
CA GLU A 85 -1.43 1.87 -0.21
C GLU A 85 -2.69 2.61 0.27
N VAL A 86 -3.75 2.65 -0.55
CA VAL A 86 -5.05 3.23 -0.16
C VAL A 86 -5.70 2.43 0.97
N LEU A 87 -5.73 1.10 0.87
CA LEU A 87 -6.31 0.23 1.91
C LEU A 87 -5.52 0.33 3.23
N ASP A 88 -4.18 0.31 3.16
CA ASP A 88 -3.31 0.49 4.33
C ASP A 88 -3.53 1.86 5.01
N ALA A 89 -3.72 2.92 4.22
CA ALA A 89 -4.03 4.24 4.74
C ALA A 89 -5.40 4.30 5.44
N ILE A 90 -6.42 3.62 4.89
CA ILE A 90 -7.72 3.44 5.55
C ILE A 90 -7.54 2.68 6.87
N GLU A 91 -6.71 1.64 6.93
CA GLU A 91 -6.43 0.92 8.18
C GLU A 91 -5.81 1.84 9.26
N VAL A 92 -4.90 2.73 8.87
CA VAL A 92 -4.33 3.72 9.80
C VAL A 92 -5.41 4.68 10.33
N SER A 93 -6.39 5.05 9.50
CA SER A 93 -7.49 5.94 9.89
C SER A 93 -8.37 5.37 11.01
N LEU A 94 -8.54 4.05 11.06
CA LEU A 94 -9.27 3.36 12.13
C LEU A 94 -8.58 3.58 13.48
N ARG A 95 -7.24 3.52 13.51
CA ARG A 95 -6.44 3.80 14.71
C ARG A 95 -6.46 5.28 15.10
N ALA A 96 -6.66 6.16 14.12
CA ALA A 96 -6.77 7.61 14.31
C ALA A 96 -8.15 8.05 14.85
N ASN A 97 -9.10 7.13 15.04
CA ASN A 97 -10.47 7.44 15.43
C ASN A 97 -11.10 8.49 14.50
N ILE A 98 -10.94 8.32 13.19
CA ILE A 98 -11.75 9.04 12.20
C ILE A 98 -13.21 8.58 12.33
N GLU A 99 -14.16 9.48 12.04
CA GLU A 99 -15.59 9.19 12.13
C GLU A 99 -15.95 7.92 11.34
N PRO A 100 -16.68 6.96 11.95
CA PRO A 100 -16.99 5.68 11.30
C PRO A 100 -17.72 5.83 9.96
N SER A 101 -18.62 6.80 9.82
CA SER A 101 -19.35 7.07 8.57
C SER A 101 -18.44 7.51 7.42
N THR A 102 -17.36 8.25 7.74
CA THR A 102 -16.34 8.64 6.76
C THR A 102 -15.57 7.42 6.27
N VAL A 103 -15.16 6.54 7.20
CA VAL A 103 -14.45 5.31 6.84
C VAL A 103 -15.35 4.37 6.04
N GLU A 104 -16.62 4.24 6.41
CA GLU A 104 -17.58 3.44 5.65
C GLU A 104 -17.75 3.96 4.22
N SER A 105 -17.84 5.29 4.05
CA SER A 105 -17.89 5.93 2.72
C SER A 105 -16.67 5.57 1.87
N TRP A 106 -15.47 5.61 2.45
CA TRP A 106 -14.23 5.23 1.78
C TRP A 106 -14.21 3.76 1.35
N VAL A 107 -14.57 2.86 2.25
CA VAL A 107 -14.64 1.42 1.97
C VAL A 107 -15.68 1.15 0.87
N ARG A 108 -16.85 1.80 0.93
CA ARG A 108 -17.93 1.66 -0.07
C ARG A 108 -17.48 2.08 -1.48
N ARG A 109 -16.63 3.11 -1.59
CA ARG A 109 -16.09 3.60 -2.87
C ARG A 109 -14.97 2.72 -3.44
N ILE A 110 -14.14 2.15 -2.58
CA ILE A 110 -13.02 1.28 -3.01
C ILE A 110 -13.46 -0.17 -3.26
N ALA A 111 -14.47 -0.68 -2.56
CA ALA A 111 -14.91 -2.06 -2.69
C ALA A 111 -15.27 -2.49 -4.14
N PRO A 112 -16.00 -1.70 -4.95
CA PRO A 112 -16.26 -2.03 -6.35
C PRO A 112 -14.98 -2.20 -7.19
N ILE A 113 -13.96 -1.39 -6.93
CA ILE A 113 -12.66 -1.45 -7.62
C ILE A 113 -11.95 -2.75 -7.26
N VAL A 114 -11.82 -3.02 -5.97
CA VAL A 114 -11.13 -4.23 -5.46
C VAL A 114 -11.84 -5.52 -5.89
N GLU A 115 -13.17 -5.56 -5.86
CA GLU A 115 -13.95 -6.75 -6.25
C GLU A 115 -13.83 -7.09 -7.74
N ASN A 116 -13.57 -6.09 -8.59
CA ASN A 116 -13.44 -6.28 -10.03
C ASN A 116 -11.98 -6.25 -10.50
N ILE A 117 -10.99 -6.11 -9.62
CA ILE A 117 -9.58 -5.89 -9.97
C ILE A 117 -9.05 -6.91 -10.98
N LYS A 118 -9.33 -8.20 -10.76
CA LYS A 118 -8.89 -9.30 -11.63
C LYS A 118 -9.53 -9.32 -13.03
N LYS A 119 -10.52 -8.46 -13.28
CA LYS A 119 -11.15 -8.32 -14.60
C LYS A 119 -10.40 -7.33 -15.50
N PHE A 120 -9.59 -6.45 -14.91
CA PHE A 120 -8.84 -5.43 -15.64
C PHE A 120 -7.35 -5.39 -15.28
N THR A 121 -6.89 -6.33 -14.45
CA THR A 121 -5.47 -6.64 -14.19
C THR A 121 -5.22 -8.13 -14.42
N ASP A 122 -3.96 -8.52 -14.62
CA ASP A 122 -3.56 -9.93 -14.73
C ASP A 122 -3.49 -10.65 -13.37
N GLY A 123 -3.69 -9.91 -12.28
CA GLY A 123 -3.63 -10.39 -10.91
C GLY A 123 -2.24 -10.38 -10.28
N ASP A 124 -1.19 -10.04 -11.04
CA ASP A 124 0.12 -9.79 -10.45
C ASP A 124 0.05 -8.54 -9.57
N GLU A 125 0.70 -8.60 -8.39
CA GLU A 125 0.68 -7.54 -7.36
C GLU A 125 -0.71 -6.98 -6.96
N THR A 126 -1.81 -7.61 -7.36
CA THR A 126 -3.19 -7.14 -7.13
C THR A 126 -4.13 -8.22 -6.64
N SER A 127 -3.76 -9.50 -6.84
CA SER A 127 -4.58 -10.64 -6.40
C SER A 127 -4.79 -10.70 -4.89
N HIS A 128 -3.98 -9.98 -4.10
CA HIS A 128 -4.08 -9.92 -2.65
C HIS A 128 -5.09 -8.87 -2.13
N LEU A 129 -5.45 -7.87 -2.94
CA LEU A 129 -6.30 -6.74 -2.53
C LEU A 129 -7.67 -7.14 -1.94
N PRO A 130 -8.40 -8.16 -2.46
CA PRO A 130 -9.64 -8.60 -1.83
C PRO A 130 -9.47 -9.09 -0.38
N PHE A 131 -8.29 -9.61 -0.04
CA PHE A 131 -7.99 -10.06 1.32
C PHE A 131 -7.58 -8.90 2.23
N GLU A 132 -6.88 -7.88 1.70
CA GLU A 132 -6.60 -6.64 2.44
C GLU A 132 -7.89 -5.87 2.74
N LEU A 133 -8.84 -5.85 1.80
CA LEU A 133 -10.18 -5.32 2.04
C LEU A 133 -10.91 -6.11 3.14
N ALA A 134 -10.81 -7.44 3.16
CA ALA A 134 -11.38 -8.26 4.22
C ALA A 134 -10.74 -7.99 5.59
N ASP A 135 -9.41 -7.84 5.65
CA ASP A 135 -8.69 -7.46 6.87
C ASP A 135 -9.08 -6.04 7.35
N THR A 136 -9.40 -5.13 6.43
CA THR A 136 -9.97 -3.80 6.76
C THR A 136 -11.37 -3.93 7.37
N LEU A 137 -12.25 -4.72 6.73
CA LEU A 137 -13.61 -4.95 7.21
C LEU A 137 -13.61 -5.63 8.60
N ALA A 138 -12.71 -6.57 8.85
CA ALA A 138 -12.60 -7.26 10.14
C ALA A 138 -12.44 -6.30 11.33
N ARG A 139 -11.80 -5.15 11.12
CA ARG A 139 -11.53 -4.15 12.17
C ARG A 139 -12.57 -3.04 12.24
N HIS A 140 -13.25 -2.78 11.13
CA HIS A 140 -14.18 -1.66 11.00
C HIS A 140 -15.66 -2.08 11.09
N ASN A 141 -16.03 -3.11 10.34
CA ASN A 141 -17.41 -3.57 10.20
C ASN A 141 -17.45 -5.10 9.97
N PRO A 142 -17.39 -5.90 11.05
CA PRO A 142 -17.44 -7.36 10.97
C PRO A 142 -18.70 -7.90 10.27
N GLN A 143 -19.84 -7.24 10.39
CA GLN A 143 -21.07 -7.66 9.73
C GLN A 143 -20.93 -7.62 8.20
N LEU A 144 -20.30 -6.58 7.64
CA LEU A 144 -20.00 -6.53 6.21
C LEU A 144 -18.97 -7.59 5.80
N LEU A 145 -17.99 -7.90 6.66
CA LEU A 145 -17.07 -9.02 6.42
C LEU A 145 -17.81 -10.35 6.35
N TYR A 146 -18.76 -10.61 7.24
CA TYR A 146 -19.54 -11.85 7.25
C TYR A 146 -20.38 -11.97 5.98
N ARG A 147 -21.06 -10.89 5.56
CA ARG A 147 -21.77 -10.85 4.27
C ARG A 147 -20.85 -11.13 3.08
N ASN A 148 -19.65 -10.53 3.07
CA ASN A 148 -18.64 -10.74 2.04
C ASN A 148 -18.20 -12.21 1.97
N TYR A 149 -17.81 -12.80 3.11
CA TYR A 149 -17.44 -14.20 3.21
C TYR A 149 -18.58 -15.13 2.74
N TYR A 150 -19.78 -14.91 3.28
CA TYR A 150 -20.96 -15.75 3.00
C TYR A 150 -21.30 -15.73 1.52
N THR A 151 -21.41 -14.54 0.92
CA THR A 151 -21.72 -14.37 -0.51
C THR A 151 -20.70 -15.08 -1.39
N LYS A 152 -19.40 -14.95 -1.11
CA LYS A 152 -18.37 -15.62 -1.90
C LYS A 152 -18.41 -17.14 -1.72
N ALA A 153 -18.75 -17.63 -0.53
CA ALA A 153 -18.87 -19.05 -0.27
C ALA A 153 -20.10 -19.63 -0.98
N ASP A 154 -21.22 -18.91 -1.00
CA ASP A 154 -22.46 -19.26 -1.70
C ASP A 154 -22.27 -19.26 -3.23
N ASP A 155 -21.51 -18.29 -3.76
CA ASP A 155 -21.08 -18.23 -5.16
C ASP A 155 -20.02 -19.31 -5.55
N GLU A 156 -19.75 -20.28 -4.69
CA GLU A 156 -18.72 -21.33 -4.85
C GLU A 156 -17.29 -20.80 -5.09
N ARG A 157 -16.97 -19.58 -4.66
CA ARG A 157 -15.61 -18.99 -4.74
C ARG A 157 -14.73 -19.44 -3.59
N LEU A 158 -14.68 -20.76 -3.37
CA LEU A 158 -14.14 -21.42 -2.19
C LEU A 158 -12.70 -21.01 -1.83
N TYR A 159 -11.81 -20.90 -2.81
CA TYR A 159 -10.43 -20.44 -2.57
C TYR A 159 -10.39 -19.04 -1.96
N THR A 160 -11.22 -18.12 -2.48
CA THR A 160 -11.27 -16.74 -1.98
C THR A 160 -11.88 -16.71 -0.60
N SER A 161 -12.98 -17.43 -0.40
CA SER A 161 -13.66 -17.54 0.89
C SER A 161 -12.76 -18.14 1.98
N GLU A 162 -12.01 -19.21 1.68
CA GLU A 162 -11.04 -19.78 2.62
C GLU A 162 -9.98 -18.76 3.05
N ARG A 163 -9.47 -17.97 2.09
CA ARG A 163 -8.49 -16.92 2.41
C ARG A 163 -9.07 -15.79 3.25
N ILE A 164 -10.33 -15.41 3.03
CA ILE A 164 -11.05 -14.40 3.82
C ILE A 164 -11.36 -14.91 5.23
N PHE A 165 -11.44 -16.22 5.44
CA PHE A 165 -11.79 -16.80 6.73
C PHE A 165 -10.80 -16.43 7.85
N LYS A 166 -9.51 -16.22 7.53
CA LYS A 166 -8.54 -15.64 8.48
C LYS A 166 -9.02 -14.30 9.04
N SER A 167 -9.56 -13.42 8.20
CA SER A 167 -10.10 -12.12 8.62
C SER A 167 -11.36 -12.29 9.49
N VAL A 168 -12.19 -13.31 9.22
CA VAL A 168 -13.33 -13.67 10.08
C VAL A 168 -12.84 -14.07 11.46
N ILE A 169 -11.86 -14.97 11.57
CA ILE A 169 -11.24 -15.33 12.86
C ILE A 169 -10.66 -14.09 13.55
N THR A 170 -10.12 -13.15 12.76
CA THR A 170 -9.57 -11.90 13.27
C THR A 170 -10.62 -11.01 13.94
N SER A 171 -11.87 -11.01 13.45
CA SER A 171 -12.95 -10.17 13.98
C SER A 171 -13.66 -10.76 15.21
N LEU A 172 -13.49 -12.05 15.50
CA LEU A 172 -14.19 -12.69 16.63
C LEU A 172 -13.65 -12.25 17.99
N SER A 173 -14.55 -12.23 18.98
CA SER A 173 -14.25 -11.94 20.39
C SER A 173 -14.32 -13.18 21.30
N LEU A 174 -14.90 -14.27 20.79
CA LEU A 174 -15.18 -15.54 21.49
C LEU A 174 -16.03 -15.42 22.77
N VAL A 175 -16.84 -14.36 22.85
CA VAL A 175 -17.68 -14.10 24.04
C VAL A 175 -18.81 -15.13 24.15
N ASP A 176 -19.37 -15.56 23.02
CA ASP A 176 -20.43 -16.57 22.95
C ASP A 176 -19.96 -17.91 22.34
N ASP A 177 -20.78 -18.93 22.50
CA ASP A 177 -20.46 -20.29 22.06
C ASP A 177 -20.52 -20.46 20.53
N THR A 178 -21.29 -19.62 19.82
CA THR A 178 -21.34 -19.62 18.35
C THR A 178 -19.99 -19.17 17.78
N GLN A 179 -19.42 -18.09 18.31
CA GLN A 179 -18.09 -17.62 17.92
C GLN A 179 -17.00 -18.66 18.22
N LYS A 180 -17.08 -19.34 19.37
CA LYS A 180 -16.16 -20.44 19.70
C LYS A 180 -16.29 -21.60 18.71
N ALA A 181 -17.51 -22.04 18.42
CA ALA A 181 -17.77 -23.10 17.45
C ALA A 181 -17.28 -22.70 16.06
N LEU A 182 -17.51 -21.47 15.63
CA LEU A 182 -17.00 -20.94 14.37
C LEU A 182 -15.46 -20.97 14.33
N ALA A 183 -14.80 -20.54 15.40
CA ALA A 183 -13.34 -20.59 15.51
C ALA A 183 -12.78 -22.02 15.45
N THR A 184 -13.51 -23.03 15.94
CA THR A 184 -13.07 -24.44 15.80
C THR A 184 -13.06 -24.95 14.36
N THR A 185 -13.67 -24.23 13.41
CA THR A 185 -13.62 -24.59 11.99
C THR A 185 -12.38 -24.01 11.28
N ALA A 186 -11.50 -23.28 11.98
CA ALA A 186 -10.31 -22.62 11.43
C ALA A 186 -9.17 -23.59 11.07
N LEU A 187 -9.42 -24.44 10.08
CA LEU A 187 -8.50 -25.51 9.73
C LEU A 187 -7.52 -25.15 8.63
N ASP A 188 -7.76 -24.15 7.79
CA ASP A 188 -6.78 -23.79 6.75
C ASP A 188 -5.51 -23.19 7.38
N ALA A 189 -4.39 -23.25 6.64
CA ALA A 189 -3.09 -22.86 7.17
C ALA A 189 -3.04 -21.41 7.69
N ARG A 190 -3.81 -20.50 7.10
CA ARG A 190 -3.80 -19.08 7.49
C ARG A 190 -4.71 -18.83 8.68
N SER A 191 -5.94 -19.33 8.65
CA SER A 191 -6.88 -19.18 9.77
C SER A 191 -6.36 -19.89 11.03
N PHE A 192 -5.76 -21.09 10.86
CA PHE A 192 -5.20 -21.85 11.98
C PHE A 192 -3.99 -21.14 12.57
N LYS A 193 -3.12 -20.54 11.74
CA LYS A 193 -1.98 -19.74 12.21
C LYS A 193 -2.45 -18.53 13.02
N GLU A 194 -3.48 -17.81 12.57
CA GLU A 194 -4.09 -16.70 13.30
C GLU A 194 -4.66 -17.17 14.65
N LEU A 195 -5.46 -18.24 14.66
CA LEU A 195 -6.02 -18.83 15.88
C LEU A 195 -4.91 -19.21 16.88
N LYS A 196 -3.86 -19.88 16.41
CA LYS A 196 -2.71 -20.29 17.23
C LYS A 196 -1.91 -19.10 17.77
N GLN A 197 -1.78 -18.03 16.99
CA GLN A 197 -1.12 -16.80 17.46
C GLN A 197 -1.93 -16.17 18.60
N ARG A 198 -3.26 -16.10 18.46
CA ARG A 198 -4.14 -15.56 19.50
C ARG A 198 -4.20 -16.39 20.77
N SER A 199 -4.19 -17.73 20.65
CA SER A 199 -4.15 -18.61 21.82
C SER A 199 -2.88 -18.46 22.66
N ASN A 200 -1.77 -17.99 22.07
CA ASN A 200 -0.56 -17.68 22.82
C ASN A 200 -0.69 -16.40 23.66
N THR A 201 -1.62 -15.52 23.31
CA THR A 201 -1.80 -14.21 23.95
C THR A 201 -3.00 -14.15 24.88
N ASP A 202 -4.05 -14.93 24.61
CA ASP A 202 -5.32 -14.87 25.34
C ASP A 202 -5.91 -16.29 25.55
N PRO A 203 -6.08 -16.74 26.82
CA PRO A 203 -6.59 -18.06 27.17
C PRO A 203 -7.97 -18.40 26.59
N ILE A 204 -8.82 -17.41 26.26
CA ILE A 204 -10.16 -17.69 25.71
C ILE A 204 -10.08 -18.45 24.37
N TRP A 205 -9.01 -18.22 23.60
CA TRP A 205 -8.75 -18.87 22.31
C TRP A 205 -8.17 -20.28 22.44
N GLU A 206 -7.60 -20.63 23.60
CA GLU A 206 -7.04 -21.97 23.86
C GLU A 206 -8.13 -23.04 23.77
N THR A 207 -9.37 -22.72 24.17
CA THR A 207 -10.49 -23.66 24.11
C THR A 207 -10.81 -24.08 22.66
N ALA A 208 -10.83 -23.12 21.73
CA ALA A 208 -11.09 -23.41 20.32
C ALA A 208 -9.95 -24.23 19.70
N LEU A 209 -8.69 -23.89 20.01
CA LEU A 209 -7.53 -24.66 19.56
C LEU A 209 -7.53 -26.08 20.13
N ALA A 210 -7.80 -26.23 21.43
CA ALA A 210 -7.83 -27.52 22.09
C ALA A 210 -8.94 -28.43 21.53
N ASN A 211 -10.09 -27.87 21.16
CA ASN A 211 -11.16 -28.64 20.50
C ASN A 211 -10.70 -29.20 19.15
N ILE A 212 -10.01 -28.40 18.34
CA ILE A 212 -9.41 -28.85 17.07
C ILE A 212 -8.41 -29.97 17.33
N GLU A 213 -7.46 -29.76 18.25
CA GLU A 213 -6.39 -30.72 18.52
C GLU A 213 -6.91 -32.00 19.20
N THR A 214 -8.00 -31.94 19.95
CA THR A 214 -8.64 -33.12 20.55
C THR A 214 -9.25 -34.01 19.48
N TYR A 215 -9.84 -33.43 18.45
CA TYR A 215 -10.50 -34.18 17.37
C TYR A 215 -9.52 -34.65 16.29
N LEU A 216 -8.60 -33.78 15.84
CA LEU A 216 -7.70 -34.03 14.71
C LEU A 216 -6.26 -34.38 15.11
N GLY A 217 -5.90 -34.23 16.39
CA GLY A 217 -4.51 -34.23 16.83
C GLY A 217 -3.80 -32.91 16.53
N LYS A 218 -2.51 -32.83 16.87
CA LYS A 218 -1.69 -31.64 16.65
C LYS A 218 -1.49 -31.38 15.16
N ILE A 219 -1.94 -30.23 14.68
CA ILE A 219 -1.77 -29.81 13.29
C ILE A 219 -0.48 -28.98 13.17
N ASN A 220 0.41 -29.40 12.26
CA ASN A 220 1.65 -28.67 11.95
C ASN A 220 1.72 -28.37 10.45
N TYR A 221 1.50 -27.11 10.09
CA TYR A 221 1.77 -26.63 8.74
C TYR A 221 3.28 -26.44 8.53
N PRO A 222 3.83 -26.78 7.36
CA PRO A 222 5.23 -26.51 7.06
C PRO A 222 5.49 -25.01 7.14
N LEU A 223 6.55 -24.63 7.86
CA LEU A 223 6.99 -23.24 7.97
C LEU A 223 7.36 -22.73 6.57
N GLU A 224 6.89 -21.53 6.21
CA GLU A 224 7.44 -20.79 5.07
C GLU A 224 8.94 -20.61 5.31
N ARG A 225 9.75 -20.96 4.30
CA ARG A 225 11.22 -20.92 4.42
C ARG A 225 11.65 -19.48 4.74
N GLU A 226 12.19 -19.26 5.92
CA GLU A 226 12.87 -18.00 6.25
C GLU A 226 14.05 -17.78 5.32
N SER A 227 14.33 -16.50 5.01
CA SER A 227 15.37 -16.12 4.06
C SER A 227 16.72 -16.70 4.48
N SER A 228 17.47 -17.25 3.53
CA SER A 228 18.78 -17.88 3.73
C SER A 228 19.93 -16.89 3.93
N TYR A 229 19.65 -15.63 4.26
CA TYR A 229 20.70 -14.64 4.45
C TYR A 229 21.39 -14.84 5.80
N THR A 230 22.58 -15.41 5.76
CA THR A 230 23.52 -15.42 6.90
C THR A 230 24.42 -14.20 6.76
N PRO A 231 24.35 -13.22 7.68
CA PRO A 231 25.32 -12.13 7.69
C PRO A 231 26.71 -12.72 7.86
N LYS A 232 27.63 -12.44 6.93
CA LYS A 232 29.04 -12.75 7.15
C LYS A 232 29.57 -11.80 8.23
N ASP A 233 30.15 -12.35 9.28
CA ASP A 233 30.98 -11.57 10.21
C ASP A 233 32.10 -10.90 9.40
N LYS A 234 32.09 -9.57 9.38
CA LYS A 234 33.20 -8.76 8.89
C LYS A 234 33.98 -8.27 10.12
N ASP A 235 35.30 -8.29 10.04
CA ASP A 235 36.17 -7.69 11.04
C ASP A 235 35.76 -6.24 11.32
N VAL A 236 35.61 -5.89 12.59
CA VAL A 236 35.30 -4.53 13.03
C VAL A 236 36.58 -3.69 12.92
N PRO A 237 36.61 -2.61 12.12
CA PRO A 237 37.77 -1.74 12.01
C PRO A 237 38.12 -1.07 13.34
N ASP A 238 39.41 -0.85 13.61
CA ASP A 238 39.85 -0.01 14.72
C ASP A 238 39.71 1.46 14.34
N TYR A 239 38.67 2.11 14.87
CA TYR A 239 38.35 3.52 14.59
C TYR A 239 39.27 4.52 15.32
N SER A 240 40.02 4.08 16.32
CA SER A 240 40.91 4.95 17.11
C SER A 240 42.15 5.41 16.33
N LEU A 241 42.49 4.69 15.27
CA LEU A 241 43.65 4.95 14.41
C LEU A 241 43.47 6.17 13.48
N VAL A 242 42.23 6.64 13.29
CA VAL A 242 41.93 7.79 12.41
C VAL A 242 41.40 8.92 13.28
N LEU A 243 42.25 9.93 13.46
CA LEU A 243 41.88 11.12 14.21
C LEU A 243 40.82 11.95 13.49
N VAL A 244 40.11 12.74 14.27
CA VAL A 244 39.00 13.60 13.84
C VAL A 244 39.36 14.52 12.68
N ASN A 245 40.56 15.08 12.66
CA ASN A 245 41.04 15.95 11.58
C ASN A 245 41.54 15.21 10.33
N GLU A 246 41.68 13.88 10.37
CA GLU A 246 42.23 13.08 9.28
C GLU A 246 41.16 12.31 8.48
N ILE A 247 39.93 12.24 9.00
CA ILE A 247 38.86 11.42 8.43
C ILE A 247 38.56 11.74 6.97
N ILE A 248 38.55 13.02 6.59
CA ILE A 248 38.24 13.44 5.21
C ILE A 248 39.22 12.83 4.22
N ASN A 249 40.53 12.89 4.49
CA ASN A 249 41.57 12.31 3.64
C ASN A 249 41.56 10.77 3.72
N TYR A 250 41.08 10.20 4.82
CA TYR A 250 41.00 8.76 4.99
C TYR A 250 39.89 8.14 4.15
N LEU A 251 38.78 8.85 3.91
CA LEU A 251 37.66 8.35 3.11
C LEU A 251 38.01 8.12 1.63
N ASP A 252 38.99 8.85 1.09
CA ASP A 252 39.48 8.66 -0.29
C ASP A 252 40.13 7.29 -0.53
N LYS A 253 40.45 6.54 0.54
CA LYS A 253 41.05 5.20 0.45
C LYS A 253 40.05 4.10 0.14
N PHE A 254 38.75 4.37 0.27
CA PHE A 254 37.72 3.37 0.02
C PHE A 254 37.35 3.32 -1.47
N GLU A 255 37.25 2.12 -2.03
CA GLU A 255 36.89 1.92 -3.43
C GLU A 255 35.41 2.26 -3.71
N THR A 256 34.55 2.06 -2.71
CA THR A 256 33.11 2.32 -2.84
C THR A 256 32.63 3.34 -1.82
N LYS A 257 31.67 4.16 -2.24
CA LYS A 257 30.98 5.11 -1.36
C LYS A 257 30.27 4.41 -0.20
N TRP A 258 29.75 3.20 -0.44
CA TRP A 258 29.05 2.41 0.58
C TRP A 258 30.01 1.98 1.71
N ASP A 259 31.21 1.50 1.38
CA ASP A 259 32.20 1.14 2.38
C ASP A 259 32.72 2.37 3.14
N ALA A 260 32.94 3.48 2.44
CA ALA A 260 33.33 4.76 3.04
C ALA A 260 32.29 5.26 4.05
N ASP A 261 31.01 5.22 3.66
CA ASP A 261 29.89 5.67 4.50
C ASP A 261 29.71 4.77 5.73
N LYS A 262 29.79 3.45 5.54
CA LYS A 262 29.76 2.49 6.65
C LYS A 262 30.89 2.71 7.65
N TYR A 263 32.11 2.95 7.15
CA TYR A 263 33.24 3.28 8.02
C TYR A 263 33.00 4.59 8.77
N LEU A 264 32.50 5.62 8.08
CA LEU A 264 32.23 6.93 8.67
C LEU A 264 31.19 6.88 9.79
N ILE A 265 30.14 6.07 9.63
CA ILE A 265 29.11 5.83 10.66
C ILE A 265 29.73 5.16 11.90
N GLY A 266 30.54 4.12 11.69
CA GLY A 266 31.25 3.43 12.77
C GLY A 266 32.26 4.34 13.49
N TRP A 267 33.01 5.11 12.71
CA TRP A 267 33.96 6.10 13.20
C TRP A 267 33.28 7.20 14.04
N ALA A 268 32.20 7.77 13.53
CA ALA A 268 31.45 8.81 14.26
C ALA A 268 30.87 8.26 15.56
N SER A 269 30.33 7.04 15.54
CA SER A 269 29.80 6.37 16.74
C SER A 269 30.90 6.15 17.80
N HIS A 270 32.07 5.69 17.38
CA HIS A 270 33.22 5.50 18.28
C HIS A 270 33.64 6.82 18.95
N TRP A 271 33.88 7.87 18.16
CA TRP A 271 34.36 9.14 18.72
C TRP A 271 33.30 9.89 19.53
N LEU A 272 32.00 9.57 19.37
CA LEU A 272 30.96 10.08 20.26
C LEU A 272 30.95 9.44 21.64
N GLU A 273 31.46 8.22 21.77
CA GLU A 273 31.57 7.51 23.04
C GLU A 273 32.85 7.91 23.79
N TYR A 274 33.96 8.07 23.07
CA TYR A 274 35.30 8.26 23.67
C TYR A 274 35.91 9.66 23.49
N GLY A 275 35.34 10.50 22.61
CA GLY A 275 35.90 11.80 22.23
C GLY A 275 35.06 13.01 22.64
N ASP A 276 35.49 14.20 22.21
CA ASP A 276 34.77 15.45 22.41
C ASP A 276 33.64 15.60 21.37
N ARG A 277 32.39 15.67 21.85
CA ARG A 277 31.19 15.76 21.01
C ARG A 277 31.18 16.98 20.09
N LEU A 278 31.72 18.12 20.53
CA LEU A 278 31.76 19.34 19.74
C LEU A 278 32.79 19.23 18.61
N GLU A 279 33.95 18.60 18.86
CA GLU A 279 34.95 18.33 17.82
C GLU A 279 34.42 17.36 16.76
N VAL A 280 33.73 16.29 17.17
CA VAL A 280 33.07 15.37 16.25
C VAL A 280 32.02 16.10 15.41
N TYR A 281 31.17 16.93 16.04
CA TYR A 281 30.18 17.72 15.32
C TYR A 281 30.79 18.66 14.29
N LYS A 282 31.81 19.45 14.66
CA LYS A 282 32.49 20.38 13.74
C LYS A 282 33.05 19.66 12.53
N THR A 283 33.58 18.46 12.75
CA THR A 283 34.16 17.62 11.69
C THR A 283 33.10 17.06 10.76
N LEU A 284 32.01 16.51 11.32
CA LEU A 284 30.87 16.06 10.54
C LEU A 284 30.28 17.21 9.72
N LYS A 285 30.14 18.40 10.31
CA LYS A 285 29.64 19.59 9.60
C LYS A 285 30.55 19.96 8.43
N ALA A 286 31.86 20.07 8.64
CA ALA A 286 32.81 20.38 7.57
C ALA A 286 32.76 19.32 6.45
N LEU A 287 32.65 18.04 6.80
CA LEU A 287 32.52 16.95 5.85
C LEU A 287 31.21 17.04 5.05
N ILE A 288 30.09 17.33 5.70
CA ILE A 288 28.78 17.56 5.05
C ILE A 288 28.85 18.75 4.08
N GLU A 289 29.56 19.82 4.46
CA GLU A 289 29.75 21.00 3.60
C GLU A 289 30.62 20.69 2.37
N ILE A 290 31.65 19.85 2.51
CA ILE A 290 32.54 19.43 1.41
C ILE A 290 31.82 18.49 0.44
N ILE A 291 31.17 17.45 0.96
CA ILE A 291 30.51 16.41 0.14
C ILE A 291 29.17 16.93 -0.42
N GLY A 292 28.51 17.82 0.30
CA GLY A 292 27.16 18.28 0.03
C GLY A 292 26.11 17.38 0.68
N ILE A 293 25.19 18.00 1.42
CA ILE A 293 24.20 17.31 2.27
C ILE A 293 23.33 16.28 1.52
N ARG A 294 23.05 16.48 0.23
CA ARG A 294 22.27 15.54 -0.60
C ARG A 294 22.98 14.22 -0.85
N HIS A 295 24.31 14.19 -0.69
CA HIS A 295 25.12 13.02 -0.95
C HIS A 295 25.52 12.29 0.33
N ILE A 296 25.12 12.79 1.49
CA ILE A 296 25.35 12.16 2.79
C ILE A 296 24.25 11.13 3.06
N SER A 297 24.58 9.97 3.63
CA SER A 297 23.56 8.99 3.99
C SER A 297 22.66 9.49 5.11
N GLY A 298 21.42 9.01 5.12
CA GLY A 298 20.51 9.33 6.23
C GLY A 298 20.97 8.76 7.56
N GLU A 299 21.67 7.62 7.58
CA GLU A 299 22.25 7.03 8.79
C GLU A 299 23.33 7.92 9.42
N LEU A 300 24.20 8.54 8.61
CA LEU A 300 25.15 9.52 9.13
C LEU A 300 24.43 10.78 9.62
N LEU A 301 23.40 11.22 8.91
CA LEU A 301 22.59 12.36 9.36
C LEU A 301 21.81 12.07 10.65
N ASP A 302 21.45 10.81 10.92
CA ASP A 302 20.86 10.38 12.19
C ASP A 302 21.81 10.60 13.38
N ILE A 303 23.12 10.56 13.13
CA ILE A 303 24.16 10.92 14.10
C ILE A 303 24.35 12.45 14.15
N ALA A 304 24.29 13.12 12.99
CA ALA A 304 24.61 14.54 12.89
C ALA A 304 23.52 15.47 13.43
N TYR A 305 22.22 15.23 13.17
CA TYR A 305 21.17 16.17 13.59
C TYR A 305 21.01 16.28 15.12
N PRO A 306 21.17 15.22 15.94
CA PRO A 306 21.13 15.36 17.40
C PRO A 306 22.28 16.23 17.93
N LEU A 307 23.48 16.07 17.37
CA LEU A 307 24.64 16.89 17.73
C LEU A 307 24.47 18.34 17.28
N ALA A 308 24.00 18.53 16.05
CA ALA A 308 23.66 19.85 15.55
C ALA A 308 22.64 20.52 16.47
N TYR A 309 21.65 19.81 17.00
CA TYR A 309 20.68 20.42 17.93
C TYR A 309 21.35 20.96 19.22
N GLU A 310 22.43 20.35 19.68
CA GLU A 310 23.19 20.79 20.86
C GLU A 310 24.02 22.06 20.59
N PHE A 311 24.52 22.25 19.36
CA PHE A 311 25.55 23.26 19.05
C PHE A 311 25.17 24.27 17.95
N ASP A 312 24.17 23.97 17.12
CA ASP A 312 23.74 24.69 15.91
C ASP A 312 22.29 24.29 15.51
N GLU A 313 21.32 24.85 16.23
CA GLU A 313 19.89 24.52 16.07
C GLU A 313 19.37 24.75 14.63
N VAL A 314 19.95 25.71 13.90
CA VAL A 314 19.53 26.03 12.53
C VAL A 314 19.83 24.87 11.60
N ASN A 315 21.08 24.37 11.61
CA ASN A 315 21.47 23.24 10.75
C ASN A 315 20.83 21.92 11.20
N ALA A 316 20.54 21.77 12.49
CA ALA A 316 19.94 20.56 13.02
C ALA A 316 18.59 20.20 12.37
N PHE A 317 17.73 21.19 12.11
CA PHE A 317 16.46 20.92 11.45
C PHE A 317 16.63 20.54 9.98
N GLU A 318 17.56 21.18 9.26
CA GLU A 318 17.86 20.83 7.87
C GLU A 318 18.47 19.43 7.77
N PHE A 319 19.37 19.07 8.69
CA PHE A 319 19.96 17.73 8.77
C PHE A 319 18.89 16.67 9.00
N LEU A 320 17.92 16.93 9.89
CA LEU A 320 16.79 16.03 10.12
C LEU A 320 15.92 15.85 8.85
N CYS A 321 15.62 16.95 8.13
CA CYS A 321 14.86 16.87 6.88
C CYS A 321 15.58 16.04 5.81
N HIS A 322 16.90 16.22 5.68
CA HIS A 322 17.72 15.45 4.77
C HIS A 322 17.92 14.00 5.22
N ALA A 323 17.98 13.72 6.53
CA ALA A 323 18.05 12.35 7.05
C ALA A 323 16.85 11.52 6.58
N GLN A 324 15.66 12.11 6.70
CA GLN A 324 14.42 11.50 6.23
C GLN A 324 14.43 11.28 4.71
N ALA A 325 14.92 12.25 3.94
CA ALA A 325 14.91 12.21 2.48
C ALA A 325 15.95 11.24 1.91
N ASN A 326 17.20 11.37 2.34
CA ASN A 326 18.34 10.64 1.79
C ASN A 326 18.30 9.14 2.14
N ASP A 327 17.59 8.76 3.20
CA ASP A 327 17.37 7.36 3.57
C ASP A 327 16.10 6.78 2.93
N HIS A 328 15.39 7.53 2.08
CA HIS A 328 14.10 7.17 1.50
C HIS A 328 13.00 6.94 2.55
N GLY A 329 13.03 7.63 3.69
CA GLY A 329 12.15 7.36 4.84
C GLY A 329 10.64 7.52 4.60
N TRP A 330 10.25 8.11 3.47
CA TRP A 330 8.87 8.19 3.00
C TRP A 330 8.43 6.99 2.14
N HIS A 331 9.36 6.13 1.71
CA HIS A 331 9.10 4.93 0.93
C HIS A 331 9.03 3.69 1.83
N ARG A 332 7.90 2.99 1.81
CA ARG A 332 7.68 1.79 2.63
C ARG A 332 8.57 0.59 2.27
N TYR A 333 9.10 0.55 1.05
CA TYR A 333 9.86 -0.58 0.54
C TYR A 333 11.38 -0.44 0.69
N TRP A 334 11.88 0.76 0.98
CA TRP A 334 13.32 1.06 0.95
C TRP A 334 13.89 1.26 2.36
N THR A 335 13.10 1.79 3.28
CA THR A 335 13.52 2.07 4.66
C THR A 335 12.70 1.29 5.65
N ASP A 336 13.38 0.77 6.68
CA ASP A 336 12.71 0.25 7.87
C ASP A 336 11.79 1.32 8.46
N LYS A 337 10.54 0.93 8.73
CA LYS A 337 9.52 1.76 9.38
C LYS A 337 10.02 2.41 10.66
N LYS A 338 10.73 1.67 11.49
CA LYS A 338 11.20 2.12 12.79
C LYS A 338 12.15 3.31 12.68
N LYS A 339 13.06 3.31 11.68
CA LYS A 339 13.98 4.43 11.45
C LYS A 339 13.23 5.73 11.11
N ALA A 340 12.23 5.65 10.25
CA ALA A 340 11.39 6.80 9.94
C ALA A 340 10.63 7.30 11.18
N GLU A 341 10.02 6.37 11.94
CA GLU A 341 9.30 6.69 13.17
C GLU A 341 10.19 7.32 14.25
N ASP A 342 11.44 6.88 14.38
CA ASP A 342 12.41 7.44 15.32
C ASP A 342 12.72 8.92 15.00
N ARG A 343 12.89 9.24 13.70
CA ARG A 343 13.06 10.63 13.22
C ARG A 343 11.81 11.46 13.50
N TRP A 344 10.62 10.91 13.28
CA TRP A 344 9.36 11.60 13.57
C TRP A 344 9.13 11.82 15.07
N ALA A 345 9.52 10.86 15.92
CA ALA A 345 9.48 10.99 17.36
C ALA A 345 10.45 12.07 17.86
N TYR A 346 11.64 12.14 17.27
CA TYR A 346 12.59 13.23 17.52
C TYR A 346 11.98 14.59 17.12
N LEU A 347 11.42 14.69 15.92
CA LEU A 347 10.73 15.88 15.42
C LEU A 347 9.61 16.32 16.36
N LYS A 348 8.76 15.39 16.82
CA LYS A 348 7.66 15.69 17.75
C LYS A 348 8.18 16.21 19.09
N ARG A 349 9.32 15.70 19.57
CA ARG A 349 9.93 16.12 20.83
C ARG A 349 10.62 17.49 20.75
N LYS A 350 11.34 17.76 19.66
CA LYS A 350 12.23 18.95 19.55
C LYS A 350 11.67 20.08 18.68
N TYR A 351 10.86 19.75 17.68
CA TYR A 351 10.33 20.69 16.68
C TYR A 351 8.83 20.52 16.46
N SER A 352 8.06 20.31 17.53
CA SER A 352 6.62 19.97 17.48
C SER A 352 5.77 20.91 16.63
N ARG A 353 6.13 22.19 16.49
CA ARG A 353 5.41 23.19 15.69
C ARG A 353 5.81 23.23 14.22
N ARG A 354 6.92 22.58 13.85
CA ARG A 354 7.49 22.59 12.49
C ARG A 354 7.25 21.29 11.73
N TYR A 355 6.38 20.40 12.23
CA TYR A 355 6.14 19.09 11.59
C TYR A 355 5.62 19.20 10.15
N ASN A 356 4.76 20.19 9.87
CA ASN A 356 4.29 20.47 8.51
C ASN A 356 5.42 20.99 7.59
N GLU A 357 6.34 21.79 8.13
CA GLU A 357 7.52 22.26 7.39
C GLU A 357 8.45 21.08 7.08
N PHE A 358 8.70 20.21 8.07
CA PHE A 358 9.48 18.99 7.91
C PHE A 358 8.88 18.08 6.84
N PHE A 359 7.57 17.83 6.87
CA PHE A 359 6.88 17.00 5.89
C PHE A 359 7.11 17.52 4.46
N LYS A 360 6.86 18.81 4.23
CA LYS A 360 7.05 19.45 2.92
C LYS A 360 8.50 19.43 2.46
N LYS A 361 9.44 19.82 3.33
CA LYS A 361 10.87 19.88 2.99
C LYS A 361 11.45 18.50 2.71
N SER A 362 11.19 17.52 3.57
CA SER A 362 11.75 16.18 3.41
C SER A 362 11.18 15.46 2.18
N ILE A 363 9.89 15.66 1.82
CA ILE A 363 9.36 15.18 0.53
C ILE A 363 10.07 15.88 -0.63
N PHE A 364 10.17 17.21 -0.59
CA PHE A 364 10.84 17.97 -1.65
C PHE A 364 12.31 17.55 -1.84
N TYR A 365 13.03 17.27 -0.75
CA TYR A 365 14.42 16.82 -0.79
C TYR A 365 14.58 15.37 -1.26
N SER A 366 13.52 14.56 -1.20
CA SER A 366 13.54 13.16 -1.66
C SER A 366 13.50 13.04 -3.19
N VAL A 367 13.22 14.13 -3.92
CA VAL A 367 13.15 14.14 -5.38
C VAL A 367 14.51 14.51 -5.97
N ASP A 368 15.11 13.62 -6.75
CA ASP A 368 16.40 13.86 -7.38
C ASP A 368 16.30 14.75 -8.63
N GLY A 369 17.37 15.51 -8.90
CA GLY A 369 17.39 16.74 -9.69
C GLY A 369 16.97 16.69 -11.17
N ILE A 370 16.62 15.52 -11.73
CA ILE A 370 16.20 15.39 -13.13
C ILE A 370 14.69 15.70 -13.31
N ILE A 371 13.89 15.54 -12.25
CA ILE A 371 12.44 15.77 -12.31
C ILE A 371 11.99 16.56 -11.07
N GLN A 372 12.50 17.78 -10.89
CA GLN A 372 12.07 18.70 -9.82
C GLN A 372 10.56 19.05 -9.84
N GLN A 373 9.80 18.55 -10.82
CA GLN A 373 8.35 18.75 -10.93
C GLN A 373 7.51 17.54 -10.53
N SER A 374 8.11 16.36 -10.30
CA SER A 374 7.36 15.19 -9.83
C SER A 374 7.34 15.18 -8.31
N TYR A 375 6.36 15.87 -7.73
CA TYR A 375 5.98 15.70 -6.33
C TYR A 375 5.41 14.27 -6.18
N PHE A 376 6.03 13.41 -5.37
CA PHE A 376 5.43 12.12 -5.02
C PHE A 376 4.70 12.25 -3.67
N MET A 377 3.58 11.55 -3.52
CA MET A 377 2.80 11.55 -2.29
C MET A 377 2.98 10.21 -1.58
N PRO A 378 3.67 10.16 -0.42
CA PRO A 378 3.88 8.91 0.31
C PRO A 378 2.64 8.55 1.14
N ILE A 379 1.58 8.06 0.50
CA ILE A 379 0.22 7.92 1.08
C ILE A 379 0.25 7.31 2.49
N VAL A 380 0.74 6.07 2.63
CA VAL A 380 0.73 5.34 3.90
C VAL A 380 1.57 6.06 4.97
N ARG A 381 2.82 6.40 4.64
CA ARG A 381 3.73 7.07 5.59
C ARG A 381 3.27 8.45 5.99
N ALA A 382 2.63 9.19 5.08
CA ALA A 382 2.05 10.49 5.38
C ALA A 382 0.90 10.34 6.37
N VAL A 383 0.00 9.38 6.17
CA VAL A 383 -1.09 9.12 7.11
C VAL A 383 -0.57 8.67 8.48
N GLU A 384 0.43 7.79 8.53
CA GLU A 384 1.12 7.39 9.78
C GLU A 384 1.77 8.58 10.49
N PHE A 385 2.45 9.44 9.73
CA PHE A 385 3.07 10.65 10.24
C PHE A 385 2.02 11.60 10.83
N PHE A 386 0.95 11.92 10.10
CA PHE A 386 -0.10 12.81 10.61
C PHE A 386 -0.90 12.19 11.77
N TYR A 387 -1.00 10.86 11.82
CA TYR A 387 -1.51 10.15 12.99
C TYR A 387 -0.65 10.41 14.23
N LEU A 388 0.68 10.33 14.11
CA LEU A 388 1.59 10.66 15.22
C LEU A 388 1.39 12.10 15.73
N PHE A 389 1.02 13.04 14.86
CA PHE A 389 0.75 14.45 15.21
C PHE A 389 -0.72 14.74 15.55
N ASN A 390 -1.58 13.72 15.66
CA ASN A 390 -3.03 13.85 15.91
C ASN A 390 -3.75 14.76 14.89
N ASN A 391 -3.28 14.84 13.66
CA ASN A 391 -3.88 15.69 12.62
C ASN A 391 -4.87 14.88 11.78
N LYS A 392 -6.09 14.70 12.32
CA LYS A 392 -7.18 13.95 11.68
C LYS A 392 -7.62 14.53 10.34
N GLU A 393 -7.59 15.87 10.20
CA GLU A 393 -7.98 16.56 8.97
C GLU A 393 -7.02 16.23 7.81
N ALA A 394 -5.71 16.25 8.07
CA ALA A 394 -4.72 15.86 7.08
C ALA A 394 -4.85 14.38 6.67
N ILE A 395 -5.07 13.48 7.65
CA ILE A 395 -5.34 12.06 7.39
C ILE A 395 -6.53 11.89 6.44
N ALA A 396 -7.67 12.51 6.79
CA ALA A 396 -8.88 12.40 5.97
C ALA A 396 -8.69 12.98 4.57
N THR A 397 -8.01 14.13 4.46
CA THR A 397 -7.73 14.77 3.17
C THR A 397 -6.87 13.90 2.26
N ILE A 398 -5.83 13.25 2.80
CA ILE A 398 -4.94 12.40 2.02
C ILE A 398 -5.69 11.16 1.51
N ILE A 399 -6.46 10.51 2.38
CA ILE A 399 -7.22 9.30 2.02
C ILE A 399 -8.30 9.65 0.98
N GLU A 400 -9.06 10.72 1.21
CA GLU A 400 -10.10 11.20 0.29
C GLU A 400 -9.55 11.52 -1.11
N ALA A 401 -8.43 12.24 -1.17
CA ALA A 401 -7.76 12.54 -2.43
C ALA A 401 -7.26 11.26 -3.11
N SER A 402 -6.78 10.28 -2.34
CA SER A 402 -6.26 9.03 -2.89
C SER A 402 -7.36 8.14 -3.46
N ILE A 403 -8.52 8.08 -2.80
CA ILE A 403 -9.70 7.36 -3.29
C ILE A 403 -10.26 8.04 -4.54
N THR A 404 -10.37 9.37 -4.53
CA THR A 404 -10.82 10.12 -5.70
C THR A 404 -9.90 9.91 -6.90
N PHE A 405 -8.59 9.83 -6.66
CA PHE A 405 -7.63 9.48 -7.71
C PHE A 405 -7.82 8.03 -8.18
N ALA A 406 -7.99 7.06 -7.28
CA ALA A 406 -8.28 5.67 -7.63
C ALA A 406 -9.53 5.55 -8.52
N GLU A 407 -10.61 6.26 -8.20
CA GLU A 407 -11.81 6.30 -9.02
C GLU A 407 -11.55 6.93 -10.39
N SER A 408 -10.77 8.01 -10.46
CA SER A 408 -10.40 8.65 -11.72
C SER A 408 -9.60 7.71 -12.64
N LEU A 409 -8.80 6.81 -12.06
CA LEU A 409 -8.06 5.79 -12.81
C LEU A 409 -8.98 4.74 -13.43
N MET A 410 -10.24 4.63 -12.99
CA MET A 410 -11.20 3.70 -13.58
C MET A 410 -11.78 4.20 -14.91
N GLY A 411 -11.38 5.39 -15.36
CA GLY A 411 -11.82 5.99 -16.61
C GLY A 411 -13.35 6.10 -16.65
N ASP A 412 -13.95 5.53 -17.68
CA ASP A 412 -15.40 5.48 -17.88
C ASP A 412 -16.01 4.10 -17.51
N THR A 413 -15.23 3.21 -16.90
CA THR A 413 -15.68 1.85 -16.56
C THR A 413 -16.69 1.88 -15.41
N PRO A 414 -17.95 1.46 -15.61
CA PRO A 414 -18.92 1.36 -14.56
C PRO A 414 -18.61 0.13 -13.70
N LEU A 415 -18.18 0.36 -12.47
CA LEU A 415 -17.93 -0.70 -11.52
C LEU A 415 -19.18 -0.94 -10.65
N PRO A 416 -19.80 -2.12 -10.72
CA PRO A 416 -21.00 -2.39 -9.95
C PRO A 416 -20.67 -2.47 -8.46
N THR A 417 -21.57 -1.94 -7.64
CA THR A 417 -21.52 -2.17 -6.19
C THR A 417 -21.56 -3.67 -5.91
N PRO A 418 -20.65 -4.20 -5.07
CA PRO A 418 -20.68 -5.61 -4.71
C PRO A 418 -22.01 -6.00 -4.06
N SER A 419 -22.52 -7.19 -4.36
CA SER A 419 -23.81 -7.68 -3.84
C SER A 419 -23.86 -7.71 -2.31
N TRP A 420 -22.74 -8.04 -1.67
CA TRP A 420 -22.58 -8.06 -0.21
C TRP A 420 -22.57 -6.66 0.45
N PHE A 421 -22.51 -5.59 -0.35
CA PHE A 421 -22.65 -4.20 0.09
C PHE A 421 -24.07 -3.64 -0.11
N SER A 422 -24.95 -4.38 -0.77
CA SER A 422 -26.32 -3.93 -1.05
C SER A 422 -27.14 -3.84 0.23
N ASP A 423 -27.92 -2.77 0.37
CA ASP A 423 -28.87 -2.58 1.48
C ASP A 423 -30.00 -3.63 1.46
N SER A 424 -30.18 -4.33 0.33
CA SER A 424 -31.13 -5.44 0.19
C SER A 424 -30.58 -6.79 0.63
N CYS A 425 -29.31 -6.86 1.07
CA CYS A 425 -28.68 -8.09 1.51
C CYS A 425 -29.21 -8.49 2.90
N ILE A 426 -29.34 -9.80 3.13
CA ILE A 426 -29.76 -10.35 4.43
C ILE A 426 -28.68 -10.00 5.47
N ASP A 427 -29.09 -9.71 6.70
CA ASP A 427 -28.16 -9.64 7.82
C ASP A 427 -27.53 -11.01 8.03
N ILE A 428 -26.20 -11.08 7.91
CA ILE A 428 -25.42 -12.30 8.10
C ILE A 428 -24.65 -12.15 9.41
N ASP A 429 -24.85 -13.09 10.32
CA ASP A 429 -24.15 -13.16 11.60
C ASP A 429 -23.18 -14.35 11.67
N GLU A 430 -22.57 -14.57 12.84
CA GLU A 430 -21.62 -15.66 13.05
C GLU A 430 -22.26 -17.06 12.94
N LEU A 431 -23.56 -17.19 13.24
CA LEU A 431 -24.27 -18.46 13.10
C LEU A 431 -24.46 -18.79 11.61
N ASP A 432 -24.81 -17.80 10.79
CA ASP A 432 -24.91 -17.98 9.34
C ASP A 432 -23.58 -18.39 8.72
N VAL A 433 -22.48 -17.74 9.14
CA VAL A 433 -21.14 -18.11 8.71
C VAL A 433 -20.79 -19.54 9.14
N LEU A 434 -21.12 -19.92 10.39
CA LEU A 434 -20.91 -21.28 10.89
C LEU A 434 -21.71 -22.32 10.08
N ILE A 435 -22.99 -22.05 9.77
CA ILE A 435 -23.80 -22.91 8.91
C ILE A 435 -23.16 -23.04 7.53
N GLN A 436 -22.62 -21.96 6.98
CA GLN A 436 -21.90 -22.00 5.72
C GLN A 436 -20.62 -22.85 5.79
N ARG A 437 -19.95 -22.93 6.96
CA ARG A 437 -18.83 -23.86 7.18
C ARG A 437 -19.27 -25.32 7.19
N LEU A 438 -20.50 -25.63 7.63
CA LEU A 438 -21.02 -27.01 7.65
C LEU A 438 -21.32 -27.57 6.25
N VAL A 439 -21.48 -26.72 5.24
CA VAL A 439 -21.61 -27.14 3.83
C VAL A 439 -20.28 -27.07 3.08
N TRP A 440 -19.17 -26.78 3.77
CA TRP A 440 -17.87 -26.67 3.15
C TRP A 440 -17.42 -27.99 2.52
N PRO A 441 -16.77 -27.99 1.33
CA PRO A 441 -16.45 -29.23 0.64
C PRO A 441 -15.46 -30.14 1.38
N SER A 442 -14.58 -29.56 2.20
CA SER A 442 -13.65 -30.34 3.02
C SER A 442 -14.40 -31.01 4.18
N PRO A 443 -14.42 -32.35 4.28
CA PRO A 443 -15.05 -33.05 5.40
C PRO A 443 -14.39 -32.79 6.74
N LEU A 444 -13.18 -32.24 6.77
CA LEU A 444 -12.50 -31.88 8.01
C LEU A 444 -13.09 -30.59 8.61
N VAL A 445 -13.59 -29.68 7.77
CA VAL A 445 -14.17 -28.39 8.19
C VAL A 445 -15.60 -28.55 8.72
N ARG A 446 -16.31 -29.57 8.24
CA ARG A 446 -17.66 -29.97 8.69
C ARG A 446 -17.55 -30.81 9.96
#